data_AF-N9U0L7-F1
#
_entry.id   AF-N9U0L7-F1
#
_cell.length_a   1.000
_cell.length_b   1.000
_cell.length_c   1.000
_cell.angle_alpha   90.00
_cell.angle_beta   90.00
_cell.angle_gamma   90.00
#
_symmetry.space_group_name_H-M   'P 1'
#
loop_
_entity.id
_entity.type
_entity.pdbx_description
1 polymer ?
#
loop_
_entity_poly.entity_id
_entity_poly.type
_entity_poly.pdbx_seq_one_letter_code
_entity_poly.pdbx_strand_id
1 'polypeptide(L)' 'MADITYIEAGYEHKGEQSVVARIKHTLLTWLERSRSRRQLAEMPEYLLRDIGLCESDRYQETSKPFWRG' A
#
# COMPACT_ATOMS: atom_id res chain seq x y z
N MET A 1 -46.35 21.74 -20.27
CA MET A 1 -45.02 22.20 -20.69
C MET A 1 -44.17 22.27 -19.43
N ALA A 2 -43.72 21.09 -18.96
CA ALA A 2 -43.05 20.94 -17.67
C ALA A 2 -41.56 21.25 -17.84
N ASP A 3 -41.07 22.03 -16.89
CA ASP A 3 -39.82 22.75 -16.89
C ASP A 3 -38.60 21.82 -16.90
N ILE A 4 -37.71 22.05 -17.86
CA ILE A 4 -36.53 21.23 -18.20
C ILE A 4 -35.37 21.46 -17.20
N THR A 5 -35.64 22.14 -16.09
CA THR A 5 -34.61 22.69 -15.19
C THR A 5 -34.20 21.75 -14.05
N TYR A 6 -34.73 20.52 -13.97
CA TYR A 6 -34.46 19.57 -12.89
C TYR A 6 -33.46 18.45 -13.25
N ILE A 7 -32.47 18.72 -14.12
CA ILE A 7 -31.51 17.66 -14.54
C ILE A 7 -30.03 18.02 -14.29
N GLU A 8 -29.69 19.26 -13.95
CA GLU A 8 -28.29 19.75 -13.95
C GLU A 8 -27.68 19.98 -12.54
N ALA A 9 -28.09 19.26 -11.49
CA ALA A 9 -27.49 19.47 -10.16
C ALA A 9 -27.54 18.25 -9.24
N GLY A 10 -27.00 17.11 -9.66
CA GLY A 10 -26.99 15.94 -8.77
C GLY A 10 -26.33 14.68 -9.25
N TYR A 11 -25.21 14.76 -9.97
CA TYR A 11 -24.36 13.58 -10.17
C TYR A 11 -22.99 13.82 -9.55
N GLU A 12 -23.00 13.90 -8.22
CA GLU A 12 -21.79 13.72 -7.44
C GLU A 12 -21.31 12.29 -7.68
N HIS A 13 -20.27 12.11 -8.52
CA HIS A 13 -19.55 10.84 -8.67
C HIS A 13 -18.77 10.56 -7.38
N LYS A 14 -19.51 10.23 -6.33
CA LYS A 14 -19.00 9.87 -5.02
C LYS A 14 -18.45 8.45 -5.09
N GLY A 15 -17.24 8.35 -5.63
CA GLY A 15 -16.26 7.29 -5.41
C GLY A 15 -16.85 5.91 -5.18
N GLU A 16 -17.44 5.31 -6.20
CA GLU A 16 -17.41 3.85 -6.29
C GLU A 16 -15.93 3.49 -6.47
N GLN A 17 -15.25 3.19 -5.37
CA GLN A 17 -13.92 2.61 -5.46
C GLN A 17 -14.07 1.27 -6.17
N SER A 18 -13.88 1.32 -7.49
CA SER A 18 -13.92 0.16 -8.36
C SER A 18 -13.10 -0.95 -7.72
N VAL A 19 -13.61 -2.19 -7.79
CA VAL A 19 -12.85 -3.37 -7.35
C VAL A 19 -11.46 -3.39 -7.99
N VAL A 20 -11.33 -2.87 -9.22
CA VAL A 20 -10.05 -2.67 -9.91
C VAL A 20 -9.15 -1.68 -9.17
N ALA A 21 -9.69 -0.55 -8.71
CA ALA A 21 -8.93 0.43 -7.93
C ALA A 21 -8.46 -0.16 -6.59
N ARG A 22 -9.29 -0.97 -5.93
CA ARG A 22 -8.93 -1.67 -4.69
C ARG A 22 -7.82 -2.69 -4.92
N ILE A 23 -7.94 -3.53 -5.95
CA ILE A 23 -6.90 -4.51 -6.33
C ILE A 23 -5.60 -3.78 -6.67
N LYS A 24 -5.66 -2.71 -7.46
CA LYS A 24 -4.47 -1.89 -7.80
C LYS A 24 -3.80 -1.34 -6.54
N HIS A 25 -4.58 -0.79 -5.60
CA HIS A 25 -4.03 -0.28 -4.36
C HIS A 25 -3.36 -1.39 -3.53
N THR A 26 -4.00 -2.56 -3.39
CA THR A 26 -3.42 -3.71 -2.70
C THR A 26 -2.11 -4.17 -3.35
N LEU A 27 -2.05 -4.25 -4.69
CA LEU A 27 -0.83 -4.60 -5.42
C LEU A 27 0.30 -3.58 -5.19
N LEU A 28 -0.03 -2.28 -5.21
CA LEU A 28 0.95 -1.23 -4.92
C LEU A 28 1.50 -1.35 -3.49
N THR A 29 0.64 -1.62 -2.51
CA THR A 29 1.09 -1.87 -1.13
C THR A 29 2.00 -3.09 -1.04
N TRP A 30 1.70 -4.17 -1.75
CA TRP A 30 2.58 -5.36 -1.77
C TRP A 30 3.92 -5.07 -2.45
N LEU A 31 3.94 -4.28 -3.52
CA LEU A 31 5.16 -3.87 -4.21
C LEU A 31 6.04 -3.02 -3.29
N GLU A 32 5.45 -2.04 -2.60
CA GLU A 32 6.15 -1.19 -1.65
C GLU A 32 6.76 -2.01 -0.51
N ARG A 33 5.97 -2.91 0.10
CA ARG A 33 6.47 -3.84 1.13
C ARG A 33 7.60 -4.71 0.63
N SER A 34 7.49 -5.27 -0.58
CA SER A 34 8.56 -6.07 -1.17
C SER A 34 9.85 -5.27 -1.33
N ARG A 35 9.75 -4.00 -1.74
CA ARG A 35 10.90 -3.11 -1.88
C ARG A 35 11.52 -2.78 -0.54
N SER A 36 10.73 -2.42 0.47
CA SER A 36 11.22 -2.13 1.82
C SER A 36 11.89 -3.35 2.48
N ARG A 37 11.31 -4.55 2.35
CA ARG A 37 11.92 -5.78 2.86
C ARG A 37 13.27 -6.07 2.19
N ARG A 38 13.39 -5.81 0.89
CA ARG A 38 14.64 -5.98 0.15
C ARG A 38 15.70 -4.97 0.59
N GLN A 39 15.31 -3.71 0.77
CA GLN A 39 16.20 -2.68 1.32
C GLN A 39 16.67 -3.03 2.73
N LEU A 40 15.79 -3.58 3.57
CA LEU A 40 16.14 -4.05 4.91
C LEU A 40 17.07 -5.28 4.85
N ALA A 41 16.88 -6.19 3.88
CA ALA A 41 17.75 -7.36 3.68
C ALA A 41 19.16 -6.97 3.25
N GLU A 42 19.29 -5.95 2.40
CA GLU A 42 20.54 -5.40 1.88
C GLU A 42 21.19 -4.39 2.85
N MET A 43 20.51 -4.03 3.95
CA MET A 43 21.00 -3.05 4.92
C MET A 43 22.18 -3.63 5.73
N PRO A 44 23.30 -2.89 5.85
CA PRO A 44 24.45 -3.35 6.62
C PRO A 44 24.18 -3.30 8.13
N GLU A 45 24.80 -4.22 8.88
CA GLU A 45 24.53 -4.47 10.31
C GLU A 45 24.67 -3.23 11.21
N TYR A 46 25.59 -2.31 10.89
CA TYR A 46 25.76 -1.09 11.67
C TYR A 46 24.55 -0.14 11.57
N LEU A 47 23.87 -0.09 10.42
CA LEU A 47 22.65 0.70 10.24
C LEU A 47 21.46 0.05 10.95
N LEU A 48 21.38 -1.28 10.97
CA LEU A 48 20.36 -1.99 11.76
C LEU A 48 20.48 -1.61 13.24
N ARG A 49 21.71 -1.60 13.78
CA ARG A 49 21.97 -1.22 15.17
C ARG A 49 21.62 0.24 15.47
N ASP A 50 21.83 1.15 14.52
CA ASP A 50 21.50 2.58 14.66
C ASP A 50 19.98 2.79 14.81
N ILE A 51 19.17 2.03 14.08
CA ILE A 51 17.70 2.04 14.19
C ILE A 51 17.18 1.09 15.30
N GLY A 52 18.06 0.50 16.09
CA GLY A 52 17.71 -0.39 17.20
C GLY A 52 17.21 -1.78 16.79
N LEU A 53 17.45 -2.21 15.55
CA LEU A 53 17.12 -3.55 15.07
C LEU A 53 18.32 -4.49 15.18
N CYS A 54 18.05 -5.76 15.47
CA CYS A 54 19.06 -6.80 15.41
C CYS A 54 18.90 -7.72 14.19
N GLU A 55 19.89 -8.57 13.94
CA GLU A 55 19.88 -9.53 12.84
C GLU A 55 18.69 -10.49 12.88
N SER A 56 18.24 -10.90 14.09
CA SER A 56 17.02 -11.71 14.22
C SER A 56 15.77 -10.95 13.80
N ASP A 57 15.66 -9.66 14.08
CA ASP A 57 14.52 -8.83 13.64
C ASP A 57 14.51 -8.70 12.12
N ARG A 58 15.68 -8.49 11.50
CA ARG A 58 15.83 -8.50 10.03
C ARG A 58 15.38 -9.82 9.45
N TYR A 59 15.80 -10.94 10.03
CA TYR A 59 15.38 -12.27 9.57
C TYR A 59 13.87 -12.49 9.71
N GLN A 60 13.28 -12.08 10.83
CA GLN A 60 11.83 -12.15 11.03
C GLN A 60 11.07 -11.30 10.02
N GLU A 61 11.54 -10.08 9.72
CA GLU A 61 10.86 -9.17 8.79
C GLU A 61 11.06 -9.61 7.33
N THR A 62 12.24 -10.09 6.95
CA THR A 62 12.53 -10.55 5.58
C THR A 62 11.88 -11.89 5.24
N SER A 63 11.65 -12.75 6.25
CA SER A 63 10.96 -14.04 6.07
C SER A 63 9.44 -13.94 5.95
N LYS A 64 8.83 -12.78 6.25
CA LYS A 64 7.38 -12.62 6.08
C LYS A 64 7.01 -12.70 4.59
N PRO A 65 5.98 -13.48 4.23
CA PRO A 65 5.50 -13.51 2.86
C PRO A 65 4.97 -12.14 2.43
N PHE A 66 5.14 -11.78 1.15
CA PHE A 66 4.86 -10.43 0.63
C PHE A 66 3.41 -9.96 0.83
N TRP A 67 2.46 -10.89 0.92
CA TRP A 67 1.04 -10.60 1.13
C TRP A 67 0.67 -10.33 2.59
N ARG A 68 1.56 -10.63 3.55
CA ARG A 68 1.31 -10.45 4.98
C ARG A 68 1.93 -9.12 5.44
N GLY A 69 1.05 -8.17 5.75
CA GLY A 69 1.38 -6.97 6.53
C GLY A 69 1.57 -7.33 7.99
#